data_AF-A0A1K1MRI4-F1
#
_entry.id   AF-A0A1K1MRI4-F1
#
_cell.length_a   1.000
_cell.length_b   1.000
_cell.length_c   1.000
_cell.angle_alpha   90.00
_cell.angle_beta   90.00
_cell.angle_gamma   90.00
#
_symmetry.space_group_name_H-M   'P 1'
#
loop_
_entity.id
_entity.type
_entity.pdbx_description
1 polymer ?
#
loop_
_entity_poly.entity_id
_entity_poly.type
_entity_poly.pdbx_seq_one_letter_code
_entity_poly.pdbx_strand_id
1 'polypeptide(L)'
;MIDILRLMFEFCAVIVFGMLQLIVYPSLMFYSREELLKWYHSGRDRIFIFAIILTPGHLITSVLQLIDRQNPYTIVSVLCIAFMWFQHIVIIEPKHGKIIAGVDSSIEIRKSIAKQNLVRIVIITFLLGWTLYNTIQSTTMWL
;
A
#
# COMPACT_ATOMS: atom_id res chain seq x y z
N MET A 1 -5.65 -16.43 -14.68
CA MET A 1 -4.63 -16.76 -13.65
C MET A 1 -3.96 -15.50 -13.09
N ILE A 2 -3.51 -14.58 -13.94
CA ILE A 2 -2.91 -13.29 -13.49
C ILE A 2 -3.90 -12.48 -12.65
N ASP A 3 -5.19 -12.47 -12.98
CA ASP A 3 -6.23 -11.75 -12.22
C ASP A 3 -6.35 -12.27 -10.77
N ILE A 4 -6.32 -13.59 -10.57
CA ILE A 4 -6.36 -14.22 -9.24
C ILE A 4 -5.10 -13.85 -8.44
N LEU A 5 -3.93 -13.92 -9.07
CA LEU A 5 -2.68 -13.53 -8.41
C LEU A 5 -2.70 -12.06 -8.00
N ARG A 6 -3.22 -11.18 -8.86
CA ARG A 6 -3.40 -9.76 -8.57
C ARG A 6 -4.38 -9.54 -7.41
N LEU A 7 -5.52 -10.24 -7.39
CA LEU A 7 -6.48 -10.21 -6.28
C LEU A 7 -5.82 -10.59 -4.95
N MET A 8 -4.97 -11.61 -4.93
CA MET A 8 -4.24 -12.01 -3.73
C MET A 8 -3.36 -10.88 -3.20
N PHE A 9 -2.59 -10.21 -4.07
CA PHE A 9 -1.75 -9.08 -3.67
C PHE A 9 -2.58 -7.89 -3.18
N GLU A 10 -3.65 -7.53 -3.89
CA GLU A 10 -4.54 -6.43 -3.52
C GLU A 10 -5.21 -6.68 -2.17
N PHE A 11 -5.72 -7.89 -1.95
CA PHE A 11 -6.34 -8.28 -0.69
C PHE A 11 -5.34 -8.24 0.48
N CYS A 12 -4.18 -8.86 0.33
CA CYS A 12 -3.15 -8.84 1.37
C CYS A 12 -2.69 -7.42 1.69
N ALA A 13 -2.57 -6.56 0.68
CA ALA A 13 -2.16 -5.17 0.88
C ALA A 13 -3.27 -4.33 1.54
N VAL A 14 -4.56 -4.57 1.27
CA VAL A 14 -5.67 -3.97 2.04
C VAL A 14 -5.54 -4.32 3.52
N ILE A 15 -5.26 -5.58 3.85
CA ILE A 15 -5.11 -6.02 5.25
C ILE A 15 -3.92 -5.34 5.92
N VAL A 16 -2.75 -5.33 5.28
CA VAL A 16 -1.53 -4.75 5.86
C VAL A 16 -1.65 -3.23 6.01
N PHE A 17 -2.11 -2.52 4.97
CA PHE A 17 -2.28 -1.07 5.06
C PHE A 17 -3.42 -0.68 5.99
N GLY A 18 -4.50 -1.47 6.04
CA GLY A 18 -5.60 -1.31 6.99
C GLY A 18 -5.14 -1.46 8.44
N MET A 19 -4.35 -2.48 8.73
CA MET A 19 -3.74 -2.67 10.06
C MET A 19 -2.85 -1.47 10.44
N LEU A 20 -2.03 -0.98 9.51
CA LEU A 20 -1.23 0.22 9.74
C LEU A 20 -2.11 1.43 10.06
N GLN A 21 -3.22 1.61 9.34
CA GLN A 21 -4.12 2.76 9.50
C GLN A 21 -4.92 2.74 10.79
N LEU A 22 -5.44 1.58 11.16
CA LEU A 22 -6.39 1.46 12.26
C LEU A 22 -5.70 1.21 13.61
N ILE A 23 -4.53 0.58 13.60
CA ILE A 23 -3.86 0.14 14.82
C ILE A 23 -2.56 0.92 15.01
N VAL A 24 -1.65 0.86 14.04
CA VAL A 24 -0.29 1.38 14.22
C VAL A 24 -0.26 2.91 14.24
N TYR A 25 -0.75 3.59 13.20
CA TYR A 25 -0.64 5.05 13.15
C TYR A 25 -1.38 5.76 14.29
N PRO A 26 -2.58 5.32 14.72
CA PRO A 26 -3.21 5.86 15.92
C PRO A 26 -2.36 5.65 17.17
N SER A 27 -1.72 4.49 17.35
CA SER A 27 -0.86 4.26 18.52
C SER A 27 0.38 5.16 18.53
N LEU A 28 0.98 5.43 17.35
CA LEU A 28 2.16 6.31 17.24
C LEU A 28 1.91 7.75 17.69
N MET A 29 0.65 8.18 17.79
CA MET A 29 0.26 9.51 18.27
C MET A 29 0.50 9.69 19.77
N PHE A 30 0.53 8.59 20.53
CA PHE A 30 0.72 8.59 21.98
C PHE A 30 2.16 8.31 22.41
N TYR A 31 3.06 8.04 21.46
CA TYR A 31 4.45 7.71 21.76
C TYR A 31 5.25 8.97 22.06
N SER A 32 6.05 8.92 23.12
CA SER A 32 7.19 9.84 23.31
C SER A 32 8.19 9.71 22.15
N ARG A 33 9.13 10.65 22.06
CA ARG A 33 10.15 10.63 21.01
C ARG A 33 11.00 9.36 21.10
N GLU A 34 11.38 8.97 22.31
CA GLU A 34 12.22 7.82 22.60
C GLU A 34 11.50 6.52 22.23
N GLU A 35 10.22 6.39 22.59
CA GLU A 35 9.39 5.23 22.21
C GLU A 35 9.19 5.14 20.71
N LEU A 36 8.99 6.29 20.04
CA LEU A 36 8.83 6.35 18.59
C LEU A 36 10.09 5.85 17.88
N LEU A 37 11.26 6.36 18.27
CA LEU A 37 12.55 5.92 17.71
C LEU A 37 12.77 4.42 17.93
N LYS A 38 12.51 3.94 19.16
CA LYS A 38 12.62 2.51 19.50
C LYS A 38 11.73 1.65 18.60
N TRP A 39 10.49 2.08 18.36
CA TRP A 39 9.57 1.37 17.46
C TRP A 39 10.08 1.34 16.02
N TYR A 40 10.59 2.46 15.51
CA TYR A 40 11.11 2.55 14.15
C TYR A 40 12.36 1.70 13.91
N HIS A 41 13.21 1.52 14.94
CA HIS A 41 14.43 0.71 14.84
C HIS A 41 14.22 -0.79 15.11
N SER A 42 13.14 -1.19 15.79
CA SER A 42 12.97 -2.60 16.22
C SER A 42 11.63 -3.24 15.80
N GLY A 43 10.57 -2.45 15.72
CA GLY A 43 9.22 -2.90 15.40
C GLY A 43 8.85 -2.76 13.92
N ARG A 44 9.34 -1.70 13.26
CA ARG A 44 9.03 -1.38 11.85
C ARG A 44 9.39 -2.53 10.91
N ASP A 45 10.56 -3.13 11.07
CA ASP A 45 11.11 -4.10 10.11
C ASP A 45 10.22 -5.34 9.95
N ARG A 46 9.51 -5.72 11.01
CA ARG A 46 8.55 -6.84 10.99
C ARG A 46 7.35 -6.59 10.09
N ILE A 47 6.94 -5.33 9.94
CA ILE A 47 5.82 -4.95 9.07
C ILE A 47 6.35 -4.59 7.67
N PHE A 48 7.55 -4.01 7.62
CA PHE A 48 8.18 -3.56 6.37
C PHE A 48 8.46 -4.71 5.40
N ILE A 49 8.74 -5.92 5.89
CA ILE A 49 8.91 -7.11 5.05
C ILE A 49 7.67 -7.42 4.20
N PHE A 50 6.46 -7.23 4.74
CA PHE A 50 5.23 -7.41 3.97
C PHE A 50 5.11 -6.36 2.86
N ALA A 51 5.48 -5.11 3.14
CA ALA A 51 5.47 -4.08 2.11
C ALA A 51 6.45 -4.41 0.97
N ILE A 52 7.67 -4.85 1.29
CA ILE A 52 8.69 -5.25 0.29
C ILE A 52 8.20 -6.38 -0.62
N ILE A 53 7.35 -7.29 -0.14
CA ILE A 53 6.84 -8.39 -0.96
C ILE A 53 5.58 -7.96 -1.72
N LEU A 54 4.63 -7.35 -1.02
CA LEU A 54 3.29 -7.08 -1.55
C LEU A 54 3.29 -5.96 -2.59
N THR A 55 4.02 -4.86 -2.35
CA THR A 55 3.93 -3.72 -3.27
C THR A 55 4.63 -3.96 -4.61
N PRO A 56 5.79 -4.64 -4.69
CA PRO A 56 6.37 -5.03 -5.98
C PRO A 56 5.53 -6.10 -6.67
N GLY A 57 5.01 -7.08 -5.93
CA GLY A 57 4.09 -8.08 -6.48
C GLY A 57 2.87 -7.46 -7.15
N HIS A 58 2.24 -6.46 -6.51
CA HIS A 58 1.11 -5.72 -7.08
C HIS A 58 1.48 -4.96 -8.35
N LEU A 59 2.63 -4.28 -8.37
CA LEU A 59 3.10 -3.57 -9.56
C LEU A 59 3.40 -4.54 -10.71
N ILE A 60 4.20 -5.58 -10.46
CA ILE A 60 4.59 -6.57 -11.48
C ILE A 60 3.35 -7.23 -12.08
N THR A 61 2.42 -7.70 -11.25
CA THR A 61 1.20 -8.34 -11.76
C THR A 61 0.33 -7.38 -12.57
N SER A 62 0.23 -6.11 -12.18
CA SER A 62 -0.52 -5.11 -12.95
C SER A 62 0.12 -4.79 -14.30
N VAL A 63 1.46 -4.72 -14.37
CA VAL A 63 2.19 -4.49 -15.63
C VAL A 63 2.05 -5.69 -16.56
N LEU A 64 2.20 -6.92 -16.03
CA LEU A 64 2.00 -8.13 -16.82
C LEU A 64 0.58 -8.21 -17.40
N GLN A 65 -0.42 -7.83 -16.61
CA GLN A 65 -1.81 -7.79 -17.06
C GLN A 65 -2.06 -6.73 -18.14
N LEU A 66 -1.40 -5.57 -18.05
CA LEU A 66 -1.47 -4.53 -19.07
C LEU A 66 -0.83 -4.99 -20.39
N ILE A 67 0.30 -5.72 -20.33
CA ILE A 67 0.95 -6.30 -21.50
C ILE A 67 0.04 -7.35 -22.16
N ASP A 68 -0.62 -8.21 -21.36
CA ASP A 68 -1.56 -9.23 -21.85
C ASP A 68 -2.82 -8.60 -22.47
N ARG A 69 -3.40 -7.58 -21.81
CA ARG A 69 -4.66 -6.96 -22.21
C ARG A 69 -4.60 -5.46 -21.99
N GLN A 70 -4.61 -4.69 -23.08
CA GLN A 70 -4.68 -3.24 -23.03
C GLN A 70 -6.15 -2.78 -23.11
N ASN A 71 -6.72 -2.41 -21.98
CA ASN A 71 -8.07 -1.87 -21.90
C ASN A 71 -8.16 -0.83 -20.77
N PRO A 72 -9.28 -0.10 -20.64
CA PRO A 72 -9.40 0.94 -19.61
C PRO A 72 -9.14 0.43 -18.19
N TYR A 73 -9.54 -0.81 -17.87
CA TYR A 73 -9.30 -1.40 -16.55
C TYR A 73 -7.81 -1.60 -16.27
N THR A 74 -7.03 -2.18 -17.19
CA THR A 74 -5.59 -2.42 -16.97
C THR A 74 -4.78 -1.14 -17.00
N ILE A 75 -5.13 -0.19 -17.89
CA ILE A 75 -4.47 1.11 -17.98
C ILE A 75 -4.68 1.92 -16.70
N VAL A 76 -5.94 2.09 -16.27
CA VAL A 76 -6.26 2.86 -15.04
C VAL A 76 -5.64 2.19 -13.82
N SER A 77 -5.66 0.86 -13.75
CA SER A 77 -5.01 0.11 -12.68
C SER A 77 -3.52 0.43 -12.55
N VAL A 78 -2.77 0.35 -13.64
CA VAL A 78 -1.33 0.64 -13.63
C VAL A 78 -1.07 2.10 -13.26
N LEU A 79 -1.87 3.05 -13.74
CA LEU A 79 -1.74 4.46 -13.37
C LEU A 79 -1.96 4.68 -11.86
N CYS A 80 -2.99 4.08 -11.28
CA CYS A 80 -3.25 4.15 -9.84
C CYS A 80 -2.11 3.53 -9.01
N ILE A 81 -1.60 2.38 -9.43
CA ILE A 81 -0.51 1.69 -8.74
C ILE A 81 0.80 2.48 -8.86
N ALA A 82 1.11 3.01 -10.05
CA ALA A 82 2.27 3.88 -10.28
C ALA A 82 2.20 5.15 -9.42
N PHE A 83 1.01 5.77 -9.31
CA PHE A 83 0.79 6.89 -8.40
C PHE A 83 1.07 6.53 -6.95
N MET A 84 0.55 5.39 -6.45
CA MET A 84 0.82 4.93 -5.08
C MET A 84 2.30 4.64 -4.84
N TRP A 85 3.01 4.14 -5.85
CA TRP A 85 4.46 3.91 -5.81
C TRP A 85 5.25 5.21 -5.75
N PHE A 86 4.90 6.17 -6.60
CA PHE A 86 5.48 7.51 -6.57
C PHE A 86 5.26 8.18 -5.22
N GLN A 87 4.03 8.17 -4.72
CA GLN A 87 3.68 8.69 -3.39
C GLN A 87 4.52 8.03 -2.29
N HIS A 88 4.76 6.72 -2.37
CA HIS A 88 5.56 6.01 -1.39
C HIS A 88 7.01 6.49 -1.34
N ILE A 89 7.67 6.49 -2.50
CA ILE A 89 9.10 6.85 -2.61
C ILE A 89 9.32 8.33 -2.33
N VAL A 90 8.44 9.20 -2.83
CA VAL A 90 8.66 10.65 -2.75
C VAL A 90 8.18 11.25 -1.43
N ILE A 91 7.16 10.67 -0.80
CA ILE A 91 6.50 11.30 0.36
C ILE A 91 6.64 10.46 1.63
N ILE A 92 6.31 9.17 1.58
CA ILE A 92 6.19 8.34 2.79
C ILE A 92 7.56 7.90 3.29
N GLU A 93 8.41 7.38 2.41
CA GLU A 93 9.75 6.88 2.76
C GLU A 93 10.63 8.00 3.37
N PRO A 94 10.72 9.21 2.79
CA PRO A 94 11.53 10.28 3.37
C PRO A 94 11.01 10.75 4.73
N LYS A 95 9.70 10.72 4.97
CA LYS A 95 9.11 11.07 6.28
C LYS A 95 9.46 10.06 7.35
N HIS A 96 9.40 8.77 7.02
CA HIS A 96 9.89 7.73 7.93
C HIS A 96 11.39 7.91 8.18
N GLY A 97 12.18 8.24 7.14
CA GLY A 97 13.61 8.54 7.27
C GLY A 97 13.90 9.67 8.25
N LYS A 98 13.14 10.77 8.22
CA LYS A 98 13.26 11.89 9.18
C LYS A 98 12.98 11.47 10.62
N ILE A 99 11.99 10.60 10.83
CA ILE A 99 11.68 10.06 12.17
C ILE A 99 12.82 9.18 12.64
N ILE A 100 13.28 8.23 11.80
CA ILE A 100 14.37 7.30 12.12
C ILE A 100 15.67 8.06 12.47
N ALA A 101 15.97 9.12 11.72
CA ALA A 101 17.14 9.96 11.99
C ALA A 101 16.99 10.85 13.24
N GLY A 102 15.82 10.84 13.90
CA GLY A 102 15.52 11.69 15.04
C GLY A 102 15.41 13.18 14.72
N VAL A 103 15.32 13.54 13.43
CA VAL A 103 15.27 14.92 12.92
C VAL A 103 13.88 15.52 13.13
N ASP A 104 12.83 14.73 12.95
CA ASP A 104 11.45 15.19 13.12
C ASP A 104 10.59 14.06 13.72
N SER A 105 10.14 14.27 14.94
CA SER A 105 9.18 13.41 15.64
C SER A 105 7.90 14.17 15.99
N SER A 106 7.54 15.19 15.22
CA SER A 106 6.36 16.01 15.48
C SER A 106 5.05 15.22 15.33
N ILE A 107 3.93 15.78 15.80
CA ILE A 107 2.60 15.17 15.57
C ILE A 107 2.22 15.32 14.09
N GLU A 108 2.70 16.39 13.45
CA GLU A 108 2.39 16.79 12.08
C GLU A 108 2.93 15.76 11.08
N ILE A 109 4.19 15.32 11.24
CA ILE A 109 4.77 14.29 10.37
C ILE A 109 4.03 12.94 10.52
N ARG A 110 3.62 12.58 11.74
CA ARG A 110 2.85 11.37 12.05
C ARG A 110 1.46 11.39 11.40
N LYS A 111 0.72 12.50 11.58
CA LYS A 111 -0.58 12.73 10.90
C LYS A 111 -0.43 12.70 9.40
N SER A 112 0.65 13.28 8.87
CA SER A 112 0.91 13.29 7.44
C SER A 112 1.10 11.87 6.89
N ILE A 113 1.91 11.03 7.55
CA ILE A 113 2.09 9.62 7.16
C ILE A 113 0.75 8.88 7.18
N ALA A 114 -0.04 9.03 8.25
CA ALA A 114 -1.35 8.40 8.37
C ALA A 114 -2.31 8.84 7.25
N LYS A 115 -2.34 10.14 6.92
CA LYS A 115 -3.16 10.67 5.81
C LYS A 115 -2.74 10.08 4.46
N GLN A 116 -1.43 9.95 4.22
CA GLN A 116 -0.93 9.39 2.97
C GLN A 116 -1.25 7.89 2.85
N ASN A 117 -1.18 7.14 3.94
CA ASN A 117 -1.59 5.73 3.93
C ASN A 117 -3.10 5.54 3.69
N LEU A 118 -3.94 6.42 4.24
CA LEU A 118 -5.37 6.39 3.97
C LEU A 118 -5.68 6.52 2.47
N VAL A 119 -4.97 7.38 1.75
CA VAL A 119 -5.10 7.49 0.28
C VAL A 119 -4.80 6.14 -0.39
N ARG A 120 -3.76 5.44 0.05
CA ARG A 120 -3.40 4.11 -0.50
C ARG A 120 -4.50 3.08 -0.23
N ILE A 121 -5.10 3.09 0.97
CA ILE A 121 -6.22 2.20 1.31
C ILE A 121 -7.42 2.46 0.39
N VAL A 122 -7.78 3.72 0.17
CA VAL A 122 -8.90 4.07 -0.71
C VAL A 122 -8.64 3.56 -2.12
N ILE A 123 -7.45 3.84 -2.67
CA ILE A 123 -7.07 3.40 -4.02
C ILE A 123 -7.08 1.88 -4.12
N ILE A 124 -6.43 1.17 -3.19
CA ILE A 124 -6.30 -0.28 -3.30
C ILE A 124 -7.62 -1.02 -3.02
N THR A 125 -8.48 -0.46 -2.16
CA THR A 125 -9.83 -1.01 -1.95
C THR A 125 -10.68 -0.85 -3.22
N PHE A 126 -10.59 0.29 -3.89
CA PHE A 126 -11.23 0.50 -5.18
C PHE A 126 -10.70 -0.48 -6.24
N LEU A 127 -9.37 -0.62 -6.35
CA LEU A 127 -8.75 -1.56 -7.29
C LEU A 127 -9.15 -3.00 -7.00
N LEU A 128 -9.15 -3.43 -5.73
CA LEU A 128 -9.59 -4.77 -5.34
C LEU A 128 -11.01 -5.07 -5.81
N GLY A 129 -11.94 -4.14 -5.58
CA GLY A 129 -13.33 -4.28 -6.03
C GLY A 129 -13.44 -4.35 -7.55
N TRP A 130 -12.67 -3.53 -8.27
CA TRP A 130 -12.69 -3.52 -9.73
C TRP A 130 -12.05 -4.79 -10.33
N THR A 131 -10.91 -5.25 -9.79
CA THR A 131 -10.28 -6.52 -10.17
C THR A 131 -11.23 -7.68 -9.91
N LEU A 132 -11.94 -7.68 -8.78
CA LEU A 132 -12.91 -8.72 -8.43
C LEU A 132 -14.05 -8.78 -9.45
N TYR A 133 -14.64 -7.63 -9.77
CA TYR A 133 -15.69 -7.53 -10.78
C TYR A 133 -15.23 -8.07 -12.15
N ASN A 134 -14.06 -7.65 -12.64
CA ASN A 134 -13.53 -8.15 -13.92
C ASN A 134 -13.22 -9.64 -13.88
N THR A 135 -12.70 -10.15 -12.76
CA THR A 135 -12.39 -11.57 -12.60
C THR A 135 -13.66 -12.42 -12.68
N ILE A 136 -14.73 -12.02 -11.98
CA ILE A 136 -16.02 -12.71 -12.03
C ILE A 136 -16.58 -12.70 -13.45
N GLN A 137 -16.69 -11.53 -14.09
CA GLN A 137 -17.20 -11.41 -15.46
C GLN A 137 -16.42 -12.29 -16.44
N SER A 138 -15.09 -12.28 -16.33
CA SER A 138 -14.23 -13.10 -17.17
C SER A 138 -14.42 -14.60 -16.96
N THR A 139 -14.88 -15.05 -15.78
CA THR A 139 -15.09 -16.46 -15.45
C THR A 139 -16.50 -16.94 -15.84
N THR A 140 -17.52 -16.11 -15.62
CA THR A 140 -18.91 -16.40 -16.03
C THR A 140 -19.10 -16.43 -17.54
N MET A 141 -18.24 -15.75 -18.32
CA MET A 141 -18.31 -15.80 -19.79
C MET A 141 -17.93 -17.18 -20.37
N TRP A 142 -17.30 -18.06 -19.59
CA TRP A 142 -16.89 -19.41 -20.01
C TRP A 142 -17.77 -20.54 -19.42
N LEU A 143 -18.84 -20.20 -18.70
CA LEU A 143 -19.86 -21.13 -18.18
C LEU A 143 -21.16 -20.95 -18.98
#